data_AF-A0A4V0AB33-F1
#
_entry.id   AF-A0A4V0AB33-F1
#
_cell.length_a   1.000
_cell.length_b   1.000
_cell.length_c   1.000
_cell.angle_alpha   90.00
_cell.angle_beta   90.00
_cell.angle_gamma   90.00
#
_symmetry.space_group_name_H-M   'P 1'
#
loop_
_entity.id
_entity.type
_entity.pdbx_description
1 polymer ?
#
loop_
_entity_poly.entity_id
_entity_poly.type
_entity_poly.pdbx_seq_one_letter_code
_entity_poly.pdbx_strand_id
1 'polypeptide(L)'
;MAQLWGEAVAIYKKGFNLTFDDDFEDELAVYKEQFTYRDEAESQIYDYLDMLVPEDWDAMTVAQHISIRGAISIMERIETRQEMLMVGTELQGSVSAKQILKNVFDIDSARGERIARKIKLIMDNNIDFEYKIRKINGKSIRAYFRKNIQK
;
A
#
# COMPACT_ATOMS: atom_id res chain seq x y z
N MET A 1 13.72 -33.74 -16.57
CA MET A 1 13.77 -32.40 -17.18
C MET A 1 13.49 -32.38 -18.70
N ALA A 2 13.54 -33.50 -19.43
CA ALA A 2 13.31 -33.51 -20.90
C ALA A 2 11.84 -33.60 -21.36
N GLN A 3 10.91 -33.94 -20.45
CA GLN A 3 9.50 -34.20 -20.80
C GLN A 3 8.73 -32.92 -21.15
N LEU A 4 8.95 -31.84 -20.40
CA LEU A 4 8.34 -30.53 -20.65
C LEU A 4 8.71 -29.95 -22.02
N TRP A 5 9.96 -30.16 -22.45
CA TRP A 5 10.43 -29.74 -23.77
C TRP A 5 9.79 -30.55 -24.91
N GLY A 6 9.63 -31.87 -24.72
CA GLY A 6 8.97 -32.73 -25.69
C GLY A 6 7.50 -32.36 -25.91
N GLU A 7 6.78 -32.06 -24.83
CA GLU A 7 5.38 -31.62 -24.87
C GLU A 7 5.22 -30.25 -25.54
N ALA A 8 6.05 -29.26 -25.15
CA ALA A 8 6.00 -27.92 -25.72
C ALA A 8 6.28 -27.90 -27.23
N VAL A 9 7.26 -28.67 -27.70
CA VAL A 9 7.61 -28.75 -29.14
C VAL A 9 6.53 -29.47 -29.95
N ALA A 10 5.90 -30.49 -29.38
CA ALA A 10 4.80 -31.20 -30.04
C ALA A 10 3.55 -30.33 -30.21
N ILE A 11 3.27 -29.46 -29.24
CA ILE A 11 2.17 -28.48 -29.30
C ILE A 11 2.46 -27.42 -30.38
N TYR A 12 3.67 -26.86 -30.40
CA TYR A 12 4.10 -25.87 -31.39
C TYR A 12 3.99 -26.40 -32.84
N LYS A 13 4.46 -27.63 -33.10
CA LYS A 13 4.41 -28.26 -34.43
C LYS A 13 3.00 -28.61 -34.91
N LYS A 14 1.99 -28.61 -34.04
CA LYS A 14 0.59 -28.88 -34.37
C LYS A 14 -0.16 -27.65 -34.91
N GLY A 15 0.52 -26.53 -35.14
CA GLY A 15 -0.13 -25.31 -35.65
C GLY A 15 -0.97 -24.62 -34.58
N PHE A 16 -0.57 -24.73 -33.31
CA PHE A 16 -1.26 -24.10 -32.20
C PHE A 16 -1.30 -22.58 -32.43
N ASN A 17 -2.49 -22.00 -32.35
CA ASN A 17 -2.64 -20.57 -32.50
C ASN A 17 -1.94 -19.87 -31.32
N LEU A 18 -0.98 -19.00 -31.62
CA LEU A 18 -0.19 -18.26 -30.62
C LEU A 18 -0.95 -17.04 -30.08
N THR A 19 -2.06 -16.70 -30.70
CA THR A 19 -2.96 -15.64 -30.26
C THR A 19 -4.10 -16.27 -29.48
N PHE A 20 -4.44 -15.66 -28.35
CA PHE A 20 -5.66 -16.01 -27.63
C PHE A 20 -6.88 -15.65 -28.47
N ASP A 21 -7.98 -16.37 -28.27
CA ASP A 21 -9.25 -16.03 -28.91
C ASP A 21 -9.76 -14.67 -28.37
N ASP A 22 -10.49 -13.89 -29.17
CA ASP A 22 -10.88 -12.51 -28.81
C ASP A 22 -11.61 -12.43 -27.45
N ASP A 23 -12.46 -13.42 -27.14
CA ASP A 23 -13.16 -13.53 -25.85
C ASP A 23 -12.20 -13.68 -24.66
N PHE A 24 -11.07 -14.37 -24.87
CA PHE A 24 -10.05 -14.61 -23.84
C PHE A 24 -9.14 -13.39 -23.65
N GLU A 25 -8.87 -12.61 -24.70
CA GLU A 25 -8.16 -11.32 -24.60
C GLU A 25 -8.98 -10.29 -23.80
N ASP A 26 -10.31 -10.26 -23.98
CA ASP A 26 -11.19 -9.38 -23.20
C ASP A 26 -11.21 -9.75 -21.70
N GLU A 27 -11.26 -11.05 -21.38
CA GLU A 27 -11.11 -11.51 -19.99
C GLU A 27 -9.72 -11.18 -19.41
N LEU A 28 -8.66 -11.31 -20.22
CA LEU A 28 -7.29 -10.95 -19.85
C LEU A 28 -7.12 -9.45 -19.63
N ALA A 29 -7.80 -8.60 -20.40
CA ALA A 29 -7.76 -7.15 -20.22
C ALA A 29 -8.37 -6.74 -18.87
N VAL A 30 -9.54 -7.30 -18.52
CA VAL A 30 -10.17 -7.11 -17.20
C VAL A 30 -9.26 -7.64 -16.09
N TYR A 31 -8.62 -8.80 -16.30
CA TYR A 31 -7.70 -9.37 -15.32
C TYR A 31 -6.44 -8.51 -15.13
N LYS A 32 -5.83 -8.04 -16.22
CA LYS A 32 -4.66 -7.13 -16.22
C LYS A 32 -4.99 -5.82 -15.54
N GLU A 33 -6.11 -5.19 -15.88
CA GLU A 33 -6.56 -3.95 -15.23
C GLU A 33 -6.75 -4.15 -13.73
N GLN A 34 -7.38 -5.25 -13.32
CA GLN A 34 -7.53 -5.60 -11.91
C GLN A 34 -6.20 -5.93 -11.22
N PHE A 35 -5.20 -6.46 -11.92
CA PHE A 35 -3.90 -6.84 -11.35
C PHE A 35 -2.96 -5.63 -11.25
N THR A 36 -2.89 -4.80 -12.30
CA THR A 36 -2.13 -3.54 -12.32
C THR A 36 -2.68 -2.56 -11.28
N TYR A 37 -4.00 -2.38 -11.20
CA TYR A 37 -4.63 -1.54 -10.18
C TYR A 37 -4.46 -2.12 -8.76
N ARG A 38 -4.39 -3.46 -8.64
CA ARG A 38 -4.04 -4.09 -7.36
C ARG A 38 -2.60 -3.72 -7.00
N ASP A 39 -1.63 -3.82 -7.91
CA ASP A 39 -0.22 -3.54 -7.60
C ASP A 39 0.01 -2.08 -7.21
N GLU A 40 -0.61 -1.14 -7.95
CA GLU A 40 -0.52 0.30 -7.66
C GLU A 40 -1.00 0.63 -6.23
N ALA A 41 -2.11 0.04 -5.79
CA ALA A 41 -2.61 0.24 -4.44
C ALA A 41 -1.62 -0.22 -3.37
N GLU A 42 -0.81 -1.23 -3.64
CA GLU A 42 0.22 -1.69 -2.72
C GLU A 42 1.45 -0.80 -2.70
N SER A 43 1.90 -0.32 -3.87
CA SER A 43 2.92 0.73 -3.96
C SER A 43 2.53 1.94 -3.12
N GLN A 44 1.31 2.47 -3.30
CA GLN A 44 0.83 3.63 -2.56
C GLN A 44 0.79 3.41 -1.04
N ILE A 45 0.55 2.17 -0.59
CA ILE A 45 0.60 1.81 0.84
C ILE A 45 2.05 1.85 1.32
N TYR A 46 3.00 1.22 0.62
CA TYR A 46 4.40 1.24 1.02
C TYR A 46 4.98 2.65 1.02
N ASP A 47 4.71 3.46 -0.01
CA ASP A 47 5.12 4.86 -0.07
C ASP A 47 4.62 5.64 1.16
N TYR A 48 3.37 5.39 1.57
CA TYR A 48 2.82 5.99 2.77
C TYR A 48 3.48 5.47 4.06
N LEU A 49 3.82 4.18 4.13
CA LEU A 49 4.48 3.57 5.29
C LEU A 49 5.92 4.07 5.50
N ASP A 50 6.60 4.41 4.41
CA ASP A 50 8.00 4.85 4.39
C ASP A 50 8.15 6.38 4.32
N MET A 51 7.03 7.11 4.19
CA MET A 51 7.00 8.56 4.30
C MET A 51 7.57 9.03 5.64
N LEU A 52 8.52 9.96 5.59
CA LEU A 52 9.04 10.63 6.78
C LEU A 52 7.98 11.59 7.33
N VAL A 53 7.76 11.49 8.64
CA VAL A 53 6.78 12.27 9.40
C VAL A 53 7.46 13.08 10.50
N PRO A 54 6.81 14.14 11.01
CA PRO A 54 7.27 14.87 12.19
C PRO A 54 7.28 14.01 13.47
N GLU A 55 8.09 14.39 14.46
CA GLU A 55 8.29 13.65 15.72
C GLU A 55 7.00 13.41 16.52
N ASP A 56 6.10 14.39 16.51
CA ASP A 56 4.81 14.37 17.21
C ASP A 56 3.69 13.70 16.40
N TRP A 57 4.00 13.06 15.26
CA TRP A 57 3.02 12.43 14.36
C TRP A 57 2.04 11.50 15.09
N ASP A 58 2.52 10.61 15.96
CA ASP A 58 1.64 9.66 16.67
C ASP A 58 0.68 10.34 17.66
N ALA A 59 0.97 11.58 18.09
CA ALA A 59 0.11 12.36 18.97
C ALA A 59 -0.93 13.19 18.21
N MET A 60 -0.77 13.35 16.88
CA MET A 60 -1.66 14.16 16.05
C MET A 60 -2.99 13.48 15.73
N THR A 61 -3.96 14.31 15.37
CA THR A 61 -5.26 13.87 14.86
C THR A 61 -5.15 13.40 13.39
N VAL A 62 -6.09 12.57 12.96
CA VAL A 62 -6.16 12.11 11.56
C VAL A 62 -6.28 13.28 10.58
N ALA A 63 -6.99 14.36 10.95
CA ALA A 63 -7.10 15.55 10.10
C ALA A 63 -5.75 16.25 9.90
N GLN A 64 -4.92 16.33 10.95
CA GLN A 64 -3.56 16.85 10.85
C GLN A 64 -2.68 15.93 9.99
N HIS A 65 -2.81 14.61 10.13
CA HIS A 65 -2.11 13.65 9.26
C HIS A 65 -2.41 13.88 7.79
N ILE A 66 -3.69 14.07 7.43
CA ILE A 66 -4.12 14.33 6.05
C ILE A 66 -3.50 15.63 5.54
N SER A 67 -3.56 16.71 6.33
CA SER A 67 -3.00 18.01 5.96
C SER A 67 -1.49 17.93 5.71
N ILE A 68 -0.75 17.28 6.60
CA ILE A 68 0.72 17.15 6.50
C ILE A 68 1.10 16.24 5.34
N ARG A 69 0.41 15.10 5.15
CA ARG A 69 0.60 14.24 3.98
C ARG A 69 0.40 15.02 2.68
N GLY A 70 -0.66 15.82 2.60
CA GLY A 70 -0.93 16.70 1.46
C GLY A 70 0.24 17.65 1.19
N ALA A 71 0.74 18.31 2.23
CA ALA A 71 1.90 19.18 2.11
C ALA A 71 3.16 18.45 1.63
N ILE A 72 3.46 17.26 2.19
CA ILE A 72 4.62 16.43 1.80
C ILE A 72 4.54 16.06 0.31
N SER A 73 3.38 15.56 -0.15
CA SER A 73 3.22 15.16 -1.56
C SER A 73 3.32 16.30 -2.56
N ILE A 74 2.97 17.54 -2.16
CA ILE A 74 3.18 18.74 -2.97
C ILE A 74 4.67 19.10 -2.98
N MET A 75 5.35 19.01 -1.83
CA MET A 75 6.79 19.30 -1.72
C MET A 75 7.65 18.32 -2.53
N GLU A 76 7.32 17.02 -2.56
CA GLU A 76 8.02 16.03 -3.39
C GLU A 76 8.00 16.37 -4.90
N ARG A 77 7.04 17.20 -5.33
CA ARG A 77 6.89 17.64 -6.72
C ARG A 77 7.59 18.96 -7.01
N ILE A 78 8.09 19.65 -5.99
CA ILE A 78 8.73 20.96 -6.10
C ILE A 78 10.23 20.78 -5.84
N GLU A 79 11.06 21.01 -6.86
CA GLU A 79 12.53 20.90 -6.76
C GLU A 79 13.16 21.90 -5.77
N THR A 80 12.44 22.96 -5.43
CA THR A 80 12.91 24.04 -4.57
C THR A 80 12.70 23.70 -3.08
N ARG A 81 13.76 23.23 -2.44
CA ARG A 81 13.85 22.90 -1.01
C ARG A 81 13.89 24.13 -0.09
N GLN A 82 13.06 25.15 -0.35
CA GLN A 82 13.17 26.43 0.35
C GLN A 82 12.03 26.59 1.37
N GLU A 83 12.42 26.37 2.63
CA GLU A 83 11.80 26.82 3.88
C GLU A 83 10.30 26.54 4.06
N MET A 84 9.97 25.36 4.61
CA MET A 84 8.73 25.19 5.37
C MET A 84 8.91 24.21 6.53
N LEU A 85 8.46 24.64 7.71
CA LEU A 85 8.56 23.99 9.02
C LEU A 85 7.72 22.71 9.07
N MET A 86 8.27 21.60 8.59
CA MET A 86 8.03 20.22 9.05
C MET A 86 8.83 19.30 8.13
N VAL A 87 10.14 19.28 8.30
CA VAL A 87 10.95 18.22 7.71
C VAL A 87 10.54 16.95 8.46
N GLY A 88 9.91 16.00 7.76
CA GLY A 88 9.73 14.67 8.32
C GLY A 88 11.11 14.14 8.72
N THR A 89 11.29 13.84 9.99
CA THR A 89 12.59 13.43 10.55
C THR A 89 12.63 11.96 10.92
N GLU A 90 11.46 11.34 11.07
CA GLU A 90 11.33 9.95 11.50
C GLU A 90 10.26 9.20 10.69
N LEU A 91 10.31 7.87 10.75
CA LEU A 91 9.25 7.03 10.20
C LEU A 91 8.06 7.00 11.17
N GLN A 92 6.85 6.83 10.64
CA GLN A 92 5.66 6.71 11.50
C GLN A 92 5.74 5.49 12.43
N GLY A 93 5.49 5.72 13.72
CA GLY A 93 5.55 4.70 14.77
C GLY A 93 4.40 3.69 14.71
N SER A 94 3.20 4.18 14.38
CA SER A 94 2.00 3.35 14.34
C SER A 94 0.99 3.80 13.30
N VAL A 95 0.22 2.85 12.78
CA VAL A 95 -0.83 3.12 11.80
C VAL A 95 -1.94 2.06 11.89
N SER A 96 -3.20 2.49 11.81
CA SER A 96 -4.35 1.59 11.70
C SER A 96 -4.77 1.38 10.25
N ALA A 97 -5.39 0.22 9.95
CA ALA A 97 -5.95 -0.03 8.62
C ALA A 97 -6.96 1.05 8.18
N LYS A 98 -7.69 1.65 9.14
CA LYS A 98 -8.62 2.75 8.88
C LYS A 98 -7.89 4.03 8.48
N GLN A 99 -6.76 4.34 9.13
CA GLN A 99 -5.91 5.47 8.75
C GLN A 99 -5.32 5.26 7.35
N ILE A 100 -4.82 4.08 7.02
CA ILE A 100 -4.31 3.79 5.66
C ILE A 100 -5.44 3.97 4.64
N LEU A 101 -6.62 3.40 4.89
CA LEU A 101 -7.76 3.50 3.97
C LEU A 101 -8.17 4.95 3.69
N LYS A 102 -8.22 5.78 4.75
CA LYS A 102 -8.58 7.19 4.61
C LYS A 102 -7.45 8.03 4.05
N ASN A 103 -6.24 7.87 4.58
CA ASN A 103 -5.13 8.75 4.24
C ASN A 103 -4.60 8.44 2.86
N VAL A 104 -4.54 7.17 2.42
CA VAL A 104 -4.00 6.77 1.11
C VAL A 104 -5.05 6.90 0.01
N PHE A 105 -6.24 6.34 0.25
CA PHE A 105 -7.27 6.17 -0.80
C PHE A 105 -8.46 7.13 -0.68
N ASP A 106 -8.51 7.97 0.37
CA ASP A 106 -9.67 8.82 0.69
C ASP A 106 -11.00 8.06 0.85
N ILE A 107 -10.94 6.81 1.33
CA ILE A 107 -12.10 5.94 1.46
C ILE A 107 -12.48 5.75 2.94
N ASP A 108 -13.77 5.83 3.22
CA ASP A 108 -14.32 5.43 4.51
C ASP A 108 -14.52 3.91 4.60
N SER A 109 -14.33 3.34 5.80
CA SER A 109 -14.38 1.89 6.03
C SER A 109 -15.66 1.21 5.55
N ALA A 110 -16.80 1.92 5.51
CA ALA A 110 -18.08 1.38 5.03
C ALA A 110 -18.10 1.11 3.50
N ARG A 111 -17.24 1.77 2.72
CA ARG A 111 -17.19 1.65 1.24
C ARG A 111 -15.95 0.92 0.74
N GLY A 112 -14.96 0.68 1.61
CA GLY A 112 -13.63 0.22 1.24
C GLY A 112 -13.31 -1.24 1.53
N GLU A 113 -14.28 -2.14 1.65
CA GLU A 113 -14.05 -3.51 2.17
C GLU A 113 -12.95 -4.28 1.42
N ARG A 114 -12.91 -4.19 0.08
CA ARG A 114 -11.88 -4.86 -0.74
C ARG A 114 -10.49 -4.30 -0.46
N ILE A 115 -10.36 -2.97 -0.38
CA ILE A 115 -9.08 -2.31 -0.10
C ILE A 115 -8.67 -2.54 1.36
N ALA A 116 -9.60 -2.51 2.30
CA ALA A 116 -9.35 -2.82 3.71
C ALA A 116 -8.81 -4.24 3.91
N ARG A 117 -9.35 -5.22 3.17
CA ARG A 117 -8.79 -6.59 3.14
C ARG A 117 -7.37 -6.62 2.58
N LYS A 118 -7.09 -5.86 1.52
CA LYS A 118 -5.73 -5.77 0.96
C LYS A 118 -4.76 -5.13 1.95
N ILE A 119 -5.13 -4.00 2.56
CA ILE A 119 -4.34 -3.33 3.61
C ILE A 119 -4.03 -4.33 4.72
N LYS A 120 -5.04 -5.06 5.21
CA LYS A 120 -4.82 -6.08 6.23
C LYS A 120 -3.80 -7.13 5.79
N LEU A 121 -3.96 -7.69 4.58
CA LEU A 121 -3.03 -8.69 4.05
C LEU A 121 -1.60 -8.16 3.96
N ILE A 122 -1.40 -6.94 3.45
CA ILE A 122 -0.07 -6.31 3.34
C ILE A 122 0.52 -6.12 4.74
N MET A 123 -0.24 -5.54 5.67
CA MET A 123 0.26 -5.22 7.00
C MET A 123 0.52 -6.46 7.87
N ASP A 124 -0.32 -7.50 7.76
CA ASP A 124 -0.13 -8.77 8.49
C ASP A 124 1.14 -9.51 8.02
N ASN A 125 1.56 -9.30 6.75
CA ASN A 125 2.77 -9.88 6.19
C ASN A 125 3.99 -8.94 6.22
N ASN A 126 3.82 -7.70 6.66
CA ASN A 126 4.92 -6.73 6.72
C ASN A 126 5.84 -7.04 7.90
N ILE A 127 7.11 -7.32 7.61
CA ILE A 127 8.10 -7.73 8.62
C ILE A 127 8.41 -6.63 9.64
N ASP A 128 8.28 -5.36 9.26
CA ASP A 128 8.58 -4.22 10.12
C ASP A 128 7.44 -3.85 11.06
N PHE A 129 6.24 -4.37 10.84
CA PHE A 129 5.05 -4.03 11.61
C PHE A 129 4.50 -5.23 12.39
N GLU A 130 3.79 -4.92 13.47
CA GLU A 130 3.09 -5.92 14.27
C GLU A 130 1.75 -5.37 14.75
N TYR A 131 0.68 -6.14 14.58
CA TYR A 131 -0.64 -5.77 15.08
C TYR A 131 -0.72 -5.94 16.60
N LYS A 132 -1.00 -4.84 17.32
CA LYS A 132 -1.15 -4.85 18.79
C LYS A 132 -2.30 -3.96 19.24
N ILE A 133 -2.70 -4.16 20.49
CA ILE A 133 -3.57 -3.25 21.23
C ILE A 133 -2.71 -2.58 22.29
N ARG A 134 -2.56 -1.25 22.22
CA ARG A 134 -1.80 -0.46 23.21
C ARG A 134 -2.67 0.63 23.80
N LYS A 135 -2.39 1.03 25.04
CA LYS A 135 -2.98 2.23 25.63
C LYS A 135 -2.09 3.43 25.33
N ILE A 136 -2.63 4.42 24.63
CA ILE A 136 -1.98 5.70 24.34
C ILE A 136 -2.88 6.80 24.90
N ASN A 137 -2.33 7.69 25.73
CA ASN A 137 -3.09 8.77 26.39
C ASN A 137 -4.39 8.29 27.07
N GLY A 138 -4.32 7.15 27.76
CA GLY A 138 -5.46 6.54 28.47
C GLY A 138 -6.50 5.83 27.58
N LYS A 139 -6.38 5.91 26.25
CA LYS A 139 -7.27 5.26 25.29
C LYS A 139 -6.63 3.99 24.73
N SER A 140 -7.38 2.89 24.69
CA SER A 140 -6.94 1.66 24.02
C SER A 140 -7.07 1.82 22.50
N ILE A 141 -5.95 1.72 21.80
CA ILE A 141 -5.85 1.84 20.35
C ILE A 141 -5.45 0.48 19.77
N ARG A 142 -6.11 0.11 18.67
CA ARG A 142 -5.81 -1.08 17.86
C ARG A 142 -5.15 -0.63 16.56
N ALA A 143 -3.88 -0.97 16.38
CA ALA A 143 -3.10 -0.51 15.23
C ALA A 143 -1.94 -1.49 14.95
N TYR A 144 -1.30 -1.30 13.80
CA TYR A 144 0.00 -1.87 13.50
C TYR A 144 1.07 -0.92 14.05
N PHE A 145 2.03 -1.47 14.79
CA PHE A 145 3.14 -0.73 15.39
C PHE A 145 4.45 -1.18 14.73
N ARG A 146 5.29 -0.24 14.33
CA ARG A 146 6.60 -0.55 13.75
C ARG A 146 7.49 -1.15 14.85
N LYS A 147 8.13 -2.30 14.59
CA LYS A 147 8.91 -3.08 15.57
C LYS A 147 10.19 -2.36 16.01
N ASN A 148 10.82 -1.63 15.09
CA ASN A 148 12.14 -1.03 15.29
C ASN A 148 12.07 0.42 15.82
N ILE A 149 10.88 0.94 16.11
CA ILE A 149 10.71 2.26 16.73
C ILE A 149 10.48 2.06 18.22
N GLN A 150 11.55 2.26 19.00
CA GLN A 150 11.45 2.45 20.46
C GLN A 150 11.17 3.94 20.71
N LYS A 151 9.90 4.29 20.90
CA LYS A 151 9.49 5.54 21.53
C LYS A 151 9.15 5.28 22.99
#